data_AF-A0AAE0N178-F1
#
_entry.id   AF-A0AAE0N178-F1
#
_cell.length_a   1.000
_cell.length_b   1.000
_cell.length_c   1.000
_cell.angle_alpha   90.00
_cell.angle_beta   90.00
_cell.angle_gamma   90.00
#
_symmetry.space_group_name_H-M   'P 1'
#
loop_
_entity.id
_entity.type
_entity.pdbx_description
1 polymer ?
#
loop_
_entity_poly.entity_id
_entity_poly.type
_entity_poly.pdbx_seq_one_letter_code
_entity_poly.pdbx_strand_id
1 'polypeptide(L)'
;MAMVNFISTKQDPVSFTRDTSCDEDEQYSITCFITGDSGRKWGSLNRQDRKTKVLAHLANVFGGYIGNQKIPPPIFAIENDWSGDSWLGGGPTPSDAAGLNGER
;
A
#
# COMPACT_ATOMS: atom_id res chain seq x y z
N MET A 1 -7.80 15.48 9.19
CA MET A 1 -7.87 15.83 7.76
C MET A 1 -7.30 14.67 6.96
N ALA A 2 -8.10 13.90 6.24
CA ALA A 2 -7.61 12.72 5.53
C ALA A 2 -6.77 13.13 4.31
N MET A 3 -5.44 13.07 4.42
CA MET A 3 -4.57 13.16 3.25
C MET A 3 -4.61 11.83 2.49
N VAL A 4 -5.10 11.88 1.25
CA VAL A 4 -4.86 10.84 0.24
C VAL A 4 -3.66 11.31 -0.56
N ASN A 5 -2.52 10.66 -0.37
CA ASN A 5 -1.31 10.96 -1.12
C ASN A 5 -1.09 9.88 -2.18
N PHE A 6 -1.17 10.28 -3.45
CA PHE A 6 -0.70 9.45 -4.56
C PHE A 6 0.81 9.44 -4.53
N ILE A 7 1.37 8.26 -4.37
CA ILE A 7 2.82 8.07 -4.28
C ILE A 7 3.12 6.99 -5.29
N SER A 8 3.46 7.36 -6.51
CA SER A 8 3.87 6.41 -7.54
C SER A 8 5.19 6.86 -8.13
N THR A 9 6.26 6.14 -7.77
CA THR A 9 7.48 6.11 -8.57
C THR A 9 7.56 4.75 -9.27
N LYS A 10 8.21 4.68 -10.43
CA LYS A 10 8.32 3.45 -11.24
C LYS A 10 8.98 2.27 -10.50
N GLN A 11 9.66 2.49 -9.37
CA GLN A 11 10.41 1.45 -8.65
C GLN A 11 9.78 1.04 -7.31
N ASP A 12 8.69 1.69 -6.89
CA ASP A 12 8.19 1.55 -5.53
C ASP A 12 6.91 0.69 -5.44
N PRO A 13 6.73 -0.07 -4.34
CA PRO A 13 5.62 -1.01 -4.21
C PRO A 13 4.28 -0.30 -3.93
N VAL A 14 4.27 0.76 -3.13
CA VAL A 14 3.03 1.44 -2.72
C VAL A 14 2.56 2.32 -3.87
N SER A 15 1.29 2.17 -4.26
CA SER A 15 0.63 2.95 -5.31
C SER A 15 0.01 4.24 -4.76
N PHE A 16 -0.57 4.16 -3.57
CA PHE A 16 -1.11 5.32 -2.85
C PHE A 16 -1.27 5.00 -1.36
N THR A 17 -1.36 6.05 -0.55
CA THR A 17 -1.54 5.95 0.90
C THR A 17 -2.75 6.76 1.36
N ARG A 18 -3.32 6.34 2.48
CA ARG A 18 -4.37 7.06 3.18
C ARG A 18 -4.05 7.10 4.67
N ASP A 19 -4.13 8.29 5.25
CA ASP A 19 -4.15 8.43 6.70
C ASP A 19 -5.39 7.74 7.27
N THR A 20 -5.16 6.80 8.18
CA THR A 20 -6.19 6.01 8.87
C THR A 20 -6.09 6.16 10.38
N SER A 21 -5.48 7.24 10.84
CA SER A 21 -5.37 7.56 12.26
C SER A 21 -6.74 7.85 12.87
N CYS A 22 -6.88 7.50 14.15
CA CYS A 22 -8.02 7.77 15.02
C CYS A 22 -7.49 8.48 16.27
N ASP A 23 -7.79 9.77 16.40
CA ASP A 23 -7.28 10.59 17.51
C ASP A 23 -7.94 10.16 18.84
N GLU A 24 -9.21 9.78 18.80
CA GLU A 24 -9.98 9.30 19.96
C GLU A 24 -9.40 8.03 20.58
N ASP A 25 -8.80 7.16 19.75
CA ASP A 25 -8.18 5.90 20.17
C ASP A 25 -6.65 6.02 20.34
N GLU A 26 -6.09 7.24 20.20
CA GLU A 26 -4.64 7.50 20.17
C GLU A 26 -3.88 6.60 19.18
N GLN A 27 -4.54 6.27 18.06
CA GLN A 27 -4.08 5.28 17.10
C GLN A 27 -3.64 6.00 15.83
N TYR A 28 -2.34 6.05 15.57
CA TYR A 28 -1.78 6.71 14.38
C TYR A 28 -1.31 5.68 13.37
N SER A 29 -2.02 5.56 12.25
CA SER A 29 -1.65 4.64 11.16
C SER A 29 -1.80 5.24 9.78
N ILE A 30 -1.02 4.66 8.87
CA ILE A 30 -1.12 4.89 7.45
C ILE A 30 -1.45 3.57 6.76
N THR A 31 -2.52 3.56 5.96
CA THR A 31 -2.86 2.44 5.10
C THR A 31 -2.22 2.62 3.73
N CYS A 32 -1.53 1.59 3.27
CA CYS A 32 -0.81 1.57 1.99
C CYS A 32 -1.48 0.59 1.02
N PHE A 33 -1.75 1.03 -0.21
CA PHE A 33 -2.31 0.19 -1.26
C PHE A 33 -1.26 -0.12 -2.31
N ILE A 34 -1.13 -1.41 -2.66
CA ILE A 34 -0.16 -1.94 -3.62
C ILE A 34 -0.97 -2.66 -4.69
N THR A 35 -0.98 -2.14 -5.92
CA THR A 35 -1.93 -2.58 -6.96
C THR A 35 -1.23 -3.07 -8.22
N GLY A 36 -1.96 -3.80 -9.07
CA GLY A 36 -1.49 -4.25 -10.38
C GLY A 36 -0.24 -5.13 -10.33
N ASP A 37 0.69 -4.91 -11.26
CA ASP A 37 1.95 -5.65 -11.34
C ASP A 37 2.84 -5.45 -10.12
N SER A 38 2.86 -4.25 -9.54
CA SER A 38 3.58 -4.00 -8.29
C SER A 38 2.99 -4.84 -7.15
N GLY A 39 1.66 -4.97 -7.09
CA GLY A 39 0.93 -5.87 -6.20
C GLY A 39 1.40 -7.32 -6.32
N ARG A 40 1.40 -7.87 -7.54
CA ARG A 40 1.85 -9.24 -7.82
C ARG A 40 3.30 -9.48 -7.40
N LYS A 41 4.21 -8.58 -7.81
CA LYS A 41 5.64 -8.69 -7.47
C LYS A 41 5.86 -8.62 -5.96
N TRP A 42 5.21 -7.67 -5.29
CA TRP A 42 5.31 -7.52 -3.84
C TRP A 42 4.70 -8.72 -3.09
N GLY A 43 3.55 -9.23 -3.53
CA GLY A 43 2.89 -10.40 -2.94
C GLY A 43 3.75 -11.68 -2.98
N SER A 44 4.56 -11.85 -4.03
CA SER A 44 5.49 -12.99 -4.15
C SER A 44 6.68 -12.97 -3.19
N LEU A 45 6.96 -11.85 -2.52
CA LEU A 45 8.06 -11.74 -1.55
C LEU A 45 7.67 -12.40 -0.23
N ASN A 46 8.66 -12.81 0.57
CA ASN A 46 8.41 -13.23 1.94
C ASN A 46 7.97 -12.03 2.80
N ARG A 47 7.35 -12.30 3.96
CA ARG A 47 6.79 -11.28 4.85
C ARG A 47 7.80 -10.21 5.30
N GLN A 48 9.04 -10.60 5.58
CA GLN A 48 10.06 -9.67 6.05
C GLN A 48 10.48 -8.69 4.94
N ASP A 49 10.64 -9.20 3.71
CA ASP A 49 10.99 -8.39 2.54
C ASP A 49 9.85 -7.44 2.16
N ARG A 50 8.60 -7.91 2.23
CA ARG A 50 7.42 -7.06 2.01
C ARG A 50 7.38 -5.86 2.95
N LYS A 51 7.52 -6.11 4.25
CA LYS A 51 7.59 -5.05 5.27
C LYS A 51 8.75 -4.10 5.01
N THR A 52 9.94 -4.64 4.74
CA THR A 52 11.16 -3.85 4.51
C THR A 52 11.00 -2.93 3.30
N LYS A 53 10.44 -3.43 2.19
CA LYS A 53 10.21 -2.65 0.97
C LYS A 53 9.21 -1.52 1.18
N VAL A 54 8.12 -1.77 1.90
CA VAL A 54 7.13 -0.71 2.22
C VAL A 54 7.75 0.36 3.11
N LEU A 55 8.47 -0.02 4.18
CA LEU A 55 9.12 0.95 5.08
C LEU A 55 10.20 1.77 4.38
N ALA A 56 11.01 1.15 3.52
CA ALA A 56 12.00 1.87 2.73
C ALA A 56 11.35 2.89 1.79
N HIS A 57 10.23 2.52 1.14
CA HIS A 57 9.48 3.44 0.29
C HIS A 57 8.89 4.60 1.09
N LEU A 58 8.25 4.34 2.23
CA LEU A 58 7.72 5.38 3.11
C LEU A 58 8.85 6.30 3.62
N ALA A 59 10.03 5.76 3.95
CA ALA A 59 11.21 6.55 4.32
C ALA A 59 11.68 7.47 3.19
N ASN A 60 11.69 6.99 1.95
CA ASN A 60 12.05 7.80 0.80
C ASN A 60 11.05 8.95 0.57
N VAL A 61 9.76 8.66 0.71
CA VAL A 61 8.68 9.62 0.39
C VAL A 61 8.50 10.66 1.49
N PHE A 62 8.43 10.21 2.75
CA PHE A 62 8.18 11.09 3.89
C PHE A 62 9.47 11.67 4.49
N GLY A 63 10.64 11.09 4.19
CA GLY A 63 11.94 11.53 4.70
C GLY A 63 12.24 13.00 4.40
N GLY A 64 11.84 13.49 3.22
CA GLY A 64 12.03 14.90 2.86
C GLY A 64 11.20 15.88 3.70
N TYR A 65 10.12 15.43 4.34
CA TYR A 65 9.20 16.28 5.10
C TYR A 65 9.51 16.34 6.60
N ILE A 66 10.30 15.39 7.11
CA ILE A 66 10.61 15.26 8.56
C ILE A 66 12.00 15.80 8.93
N GLY A 67 12.70 16.44 7.99
CA GLY A 67 14.03 17.01 8.20
C GLY A 67 15.06 15.96 8.60
N ASN A 68 15.79 16.20 9.69
CA ASN A 68 16.82 15.29 10.20
C ASN A 68 16.26 14.15 11.09
N GLN A 69 14.95 14.05 11.23
CA GLN A 69 14.31 12.99 12.02
C GLN A 69 14.28 11.68 11.23
N LYS A 70 14.29 10.56 11.95
CA LYS A 70 14.11 9.24 11.34
C LYS A 70 12.65 8.85 11.47
N ILE A 71 12.09 8.25 10.42
CA ILE A 71 10.77 7.61 10.52
C ILE A 71 10.88 6.49 11.58
N PRO A 72 10.06 6.52 12.64
CA PRO A 72 10.06 5.47 13.64
C PRO A 72 9.57 4.15 13.01
N PRO A 73 10.10 3.00 13.44
CA PRO A 73 9.54 1.72 13.02
C PRO A 73 8.08 1.62 13.50
N PRO A 74 7.18 1.01 12.70
CA PRO A 74 5.79 0.86 13.12
C PRO A 74 5.70 -0.08 14.32
N ILE A 75 4.86 0.29 15.29
CA ILE A 75 4.53 -0.54 16.45
C ILE A 75 3.85 -1.83 15.97
N PHE A 76 2.98 -1.72 14.96
CA PHE A 76 2.24 -2.84 14.40
C PHE A 76 2.05 -2.66 12.89
N ALA A 77 1.99 -3.79 12.16
CA ALA A 77 1.73 -3.79 10.73
C ALA A 77 0.83 -4.98 10.37
N ILE A 78 -0.29 -4.67 9.71
CA ILE A 78 -1.22 -5.65 9.15
C ILE A 78 -1.03 -5.64 7.63
N GLU A 79 -0.92 -6.82 7.05
CA GLU A 79 -0.86 -7.03 5.61
C GLU A 79 -2.07 -7.88 5.19
N ASN A 80 -2.73 -7.49 4.11
CA ASN A 80 -3.77 -8.32 3.49
C ASN A 80 -3.48 -8.47 1.99
N ASP A 81 -3.20 -9.69 1.55
CA ASP A 81 -3.05 -10.02 0.13
C ASP A 81 -4.34 -10.61 -0.40
N TRP A 82 -5.10 -9.77 -1.11
CA TRP A 82 -6.38 -10.16 -1.65
C TRP A 82 -6.26 -11.18 -2.81
N SER A 83 -5.11 -11.23 -3.47
CA SER A 83 -4.87 -12.18 -4.57
C SER A 83 -4.61 -13.59 -4.09
N GLY A 84 -4.16 -13.75 -2.83
CA GLY A 84 -3.97 -15.04 -2.19
C GLY A 84 -5.23 -15.59 -1.50
N ASP A 85 -6.30 -14.79 -1.40
CA ASP A 85 -7.54 -15.21 -0.74
C ASP A 85 -8.47 -15.95 -1.71
N SER A 86 -8.78 -17.21 -1.38
CA SER A 86 -9.63 -18.09 -2.19
C SER A 86 -11.06 -17.58 -2.38
N TRP A 87 -11.53 -16.68 -1.51
CA TRP A 87 -12.89 -16.15 -1.55
C TRP A 87 -13.00 -14.81 -2.26
N LEU A 88 -11.90 -14.06 -2.38
CA LEU A 88 -11.91 -12.70 -2.92
C LEU A 88 -11.62 -12.66 -4.43
N GLY A 89 -10.89 -13.64 -4.95
CA GLY A 89 -10.61 -13.75 -6.39
C GLY A 89 -9.71 -12.65 -6.97
N GLY A 90 -9.08 -11.82 -6.13
CA GLY A 90 -8.22 -10.73 -6.57
C GLY A 90 -8.48 -9.41 -5.84
N GLY A 91 -8.33 -8.30 -6.55
CA GLY A 91 -8.42 -6.94 -6.00
C GLY A 91 -9.81 -6.57 -5.42
N PRO A 92 -9.98 -5.32 -4.95
CA PRO A 92 -11.19 -4.91 -4.23
C PRO A 92 -12.47 -4.93 -5.08
N THR A 93 -12.32 -4.90 -6.41
CA THR A 93 -13.42 -4.95 -7.36
C THR A 93 -13.03 -5.79 -8.57
N PRO A 94 -14.00 -6.40 -9.28
CA PRO A 94 -13.76 -6.92 -10.61
C PRO A 94 -13.25 -5.83 -11.55
N SER A 95 -12.39 -6.21 -12.48
CA SER A 95 -11.93 -5.34 -13.57
C SER A 95 -11.97 -6.14 -14.86
N ASP A 96 -12.67 -5.62 -15.85
CA ASP A 96 -12.77 -6.28 -17.15
C ASP A 96 -11.51 -6.09 -17.97
N ALA A 97 -11.15 -7.11 -18.74
CA ALA A 97 -10.15 -6.97 -19.79
C ALA A 97 -10.69 -6.04 -20.89
N ALA A 98 -9.79 -5.29 -21.52
CA ALA A 98 -10.14 -4.45 -22.66
C ALA A 98 -10.83 -5.30 -23.75
N GLY A 99 -12.00 -4.86 -24.20
CA GLY A 99 -12.80 -5.55 -25.21
C GLY A 99 -13.97 -6.38 -24.68
N LEU A 100 -14.12 -6.58 -23.36
CA LEU A 100 -15.27 -7.31 -22.81
C LEU A 100 -16.54 -6.45 -22.68
N ASN A 101 -16.39 -5.12 -22.66
CA ASN A 101 -17.50 -4.16 -22.53
C ASN A 101 -17.90 -3.50 -23.87
N GLY A 102 -17.36 -3.97 -24.99
CA GLY A 102 -17.82 -3.59 -26.32
C GLY A 102 -18.91 -4.56 -26.77
N GLU A 103 -20.10 -4.03 -27.09
CA GLU A 103 -21.32 -4.73 -27.52
C GLU A 103 -22.30 -5.12 -26.39
N ARG A 104 -23.16 -4.14 -26.06
CA ARG A 104 -24.62 -4.36 -25.95
C ARG A 104 -25.35 -3.22 -26.64
#